data_AF-A0A401FIK1-F1
#
_entry.id   AF-A0A401FIK1-F1
#
_cell.length_a   1.000
_cell.length_b   1.000
_cell.length_c   1.000
_cell.angle_alpha   90.00
_cell.angle_beta   90.00
_cell.angle_gamma   90.00
#
_symmetry.space_group_name_H-M   'P 1'
#
loop_
_entity.id
_entity.type
_entity.pdbx_description
1 polymer ?
#
loop_
_entity_poly.entity_id
_entity_poly.type
_entity_poly.pdbx_seq_one_letter_code
_entity_poly.pdbx_strand_id
1 'polypeptide(L)'
;MLMLFGILGTSVNVFITMLQVVASGGMIPVIAMNGFYRAIHSIAPMYYSVTADFNIMYGGSGTTTLWTKLILIIIALIVINLVIVSLKRNKPFATNFQAAK
;
A
#
# COMPACT_ATOMS: atom_id res chain seq x y z
N MET A 1 -4.56 -5.42 -5.36
CA MET A 1 -4.13 -6.82 -5.15
C MET A 1 -5.26 -7.84 -5.22
N LEU A 2 -6.50 -7.48 -4.83
CA LEU A 2 -7.69 -8.36 -4.97
C LEU A 2 -7.92 -8.85 -6.42
N MET A 3 -7.76 -7.97 -7.42
CA MET A 3 -7.90 -8.33 -8.84
C MET A 3 -6.76 -9.22 -9.38
N LEU A 4 -5.68 -9.41 -8.62
CA LEU A 4 -4.49 -10.14 -9.07
C LEU A 4 -4.52 -11.62 -8.72
N PHE A 5 -4.94 -11.98 -7.50
CA PHE A 5 -4.77 -13.34 -6.95
C PHE A 5 -6.05 -14.00 -6.42
N GLY A 6 -7.23 -13.38 -6.56
CA GLY A 6 -8.47 -13.92 -5.98
C GLY A 6 -8.41 -13.95 -4.44
N ILE A 7 -8.89 -15.01 -3.80
CA ILE A 7 -8.90 -15.19 -2.33
C ILE A 7 -7.50 -15.06 -1.71
N LEU A 8 -6.44 -15.52 -2.39
CA LEU A 8 -5.05 -15.37 -1.91
C LEU A 8 -4.61 -13.90 -1.88
N GLY A 9 -5.16 -13.06 -2.76
CA GLY A 9 -4.88 -11.63 -2.80
C GLY A 9 -5.42 -10.87 -1.59
N THR A 10 -6.50 -11.37 -0.99
CA THR A 10 -7.08 -10.79 0.23
C THR A 10 -6.15 -11.02 1.42
N SER A 11 -5.68 -12.25 1.63
CA SER A 11 -4.76 -12.58 2.75
C SER A 11 -3.45 -11.81 2.66
N VAL A 12 -2.87 -11.70 1.46
CA VAL A 12 -1.66 -10.91 1.24
C VAL A 12 -1.89 -9.42 1.52
N ASN A 13 -3.05 -8.88 1.12
CA ASN A 13 -3.38 -7.49 1.40
C ASN A 13 -3.49 -7.23 2.91
N VAL A 14 -4.17 -8.11 3.64
CA VAL A 14 -4.28 -8.02 5.11
C VAL A 14 -2.89 -8.07 5.76
N PHE A 15 -2.03 -8.99 5.33
CA PHE A 15 -0.67 -9.11 5.84
C PHE A 15 0.14 -7.82 5.60
N ILE A 16 0.08 -7.24 4.40
CA ILE A 16 0.76 -5.99 4.07
C ILE A 16 0.20 -4.84 4.91
N THR A 17 -1.12 -4.75 5.08
CA THR A 17 -1.74 -3.73 5.93
C THR A 17 -1.26 -3.85 7.37
N MET A 18 -1.17 -5.06 7.93
CA MET A 18 -0.62 -5.28 9.28
C MET A 18 0.83 -4.78 9.41
N LEU A 19 1.68 -5.06 8.41
CA LEU A 19 3.05 -4.54 8.39
C LEU A 19 3.10 -3.01 8.39
N GLN A 20 2.25 -2.37 7.60
CA GLN A 20 2.18 -0.92 7.53
C GLN A 20 1.62 -0.28 8.80
N VAL A 21 0.69 -0.95 9.49
CA VAL A 21 0.17 -0.51 10.80
C VAL A 21 1.29 -0.42 11.82
N VAL A 22 2.15 -1.43 11.92
CA VAL A 22 3.31 -1.42 12.82
C VAL A 22 4.35 -0.39 12.38
N ALA A 23 4.62 -0.28 11.08
CA ALA A 23 5.59 0.65 10.52
C ALA A 23 5.10 2.12 10.43
N SER A 24 3.85 2.39 10.81
CA SER A 24 3.22 3.72 10.68
C SER A 24 3.82 4.80 11.56
N GLY A 25 4.64 4.45 12.55
CA GLY A 25 5.18 5.40 13.52
C GLY A 25 4.16 5.90 14.55
N GLY A 26 2.89 5.45 14.48
CA GLY A 26 1.83 5.88 15.40
C GLY A 26 1.80 5.12 16.74
N MET A 27 2.25 3.86 16.77
CA MET A 27 2.32 3.07 18.02
C MET A 27 3.71 3.07 18.64
N ILE A 28 4.75 2.98 17.81
CA ILE A 28 6.15 2.90 18.22
C ILE A 28 6.91 3.99 17.46
N PRO A 29 7.69 4.86 18.16
CA PRO A 29 8.52 5.86 17.49
C PRO A 29 9.52 5.22 16.52
N VAL A 30 9.77 5.87 15.39
CA VAL A 30 10.66 5.37 14.32
C VAL A 30 12.08 5.06 14.84
N ILE A 31 12.56 5.85 15.80
CA ILE A 31 13.87 5.66 16.43
C ILE A 31 13.98 4.37 17.25
N ALA A 32 12.85 3.84 17.71
CA ALA A 32 12.76 2.61 18.49
C ALA A 32 12.42 1.39 17.61
N MET A 33 12.20 1.59 16.30
CA MET A 33 11.96 0.50 15.37
C MET A 33 13.26 -0.25 15.06
N ASN A 34 13.16 -1.58 14.95
CA ASN A 34 14.25 -2.39 14.43
C ASN A 34 14.50 -2.09 12.93
N GLY A 35 15.62 -2.60 12.40
CA GLY A 35 16.01 -2.36 10.99
C GLY A 35 14.98 -2.82 9.96
N PHE A 36 14.24 -3.90 10.25
CA PHE A 36 13.20 -4.43 9.36
C PHE A 36 12.02 -3.46 9.21
N TYR A 37 11.43 -3.01 10.33
CA TYR A 37 10.31 -2.07 10.30
C TYR A 37 10.73 -0.70 9.80
N ARG A 38 11.96 -0.26 10.09
CA ARG A 38 12.52 1.00 9.60
C ARG A 38 12.68 1.02 8.07
N ALA A 39 12.93 -0.13 7.43
CA ALA A 39 12.94 -0.23 5.98
C ALA A 39 11.52 -0.11 5.40
N ILE A 40 10.55 -0.86 5.95
CA ILE A 40 9.14 -0.85 5.50
C ILE A 40 8.52 0.54 5.65
N HIS A 41 8.84 1.22 6.75
CA HIS A 41 8.41 2.56 7.06
C HIS A 41 8.64 3.58 5.92
N SER A 42 9.78 3.49 5.22
CA SER A 42 10.14 4.44 4.15
C SER A 42 9.19 4.41 2.94
N ILE A 43 8.58 3.26 2.69
CA ILE A 43 7.68 3.02 1.56
C ILE A 43 6.21 2.88 1.98
N ALA A 44 5.94 2.86 3.28
CA ALA A 44 4.59 2.67 3.81
C ALA A 44 3.78 3.97 3.69
N PRO A 45 2.69 4.03 2.89
CA PRO A 45 1.84 5.21 2.81
C PRO A 45 1.23 5.57 4.17
N MET A 46 0.96 4.57 5.02
CA MET A 46 0.41 4.77 6.35
C MET A 46 1.30 5.65 7.24
N TYR A 47 2.63 5.56 7.11
CA TYR A 47 3.54 6.42 7.88
C TYR A 47 3.37 7.91 7.54
N TYR A 48 3.35 8.24 6.25
CA TYR A 48 3.25 9.62 5.80
C TYR A 48 1.90 10.24 6.19
N SER A 49 0.81 9.47 6.14
CA SER A 49 -0.51 9.90 6.60
C SER A 49 -0.51 10.17 8.11
N VAL A 50 -0.12 9.19 8.92
CA VAL A 50 -0.15 9.30 10.38
C VAL A 50 0.74 10.45 10.87
N THR A 51 1.92 10.63 10.27
CA THR A 51 2.82 11.74 10.63
C THR A 51 2.25 13.09 10.22
N ALA A 52 1.57 13.18 9.07
CA ALA A 52 0.88 14.40 8.68
C ALA A 52 -0.27 14.74 9.63
N ASP A 53 -1.02 13.73 10.09
CA ASP A 53 -2.09 13.89 11.06
C ASP A 53 -1.53 14.38 12.41
N PHE A 54 -0.43 13.79 12.90
CA PHE A 54 0.26 14.29 14.09
C PHE A 54 0.72 15.75 13.92
N ASN A 55 1.26 16.11 12.75
CA ASN A 55 1.64 17.49 12.50
C ASN A 55 0.44 18.44 12.51
N ILE A 56 -0.71 18.03 11.97
CA ILE A 56 -1.93 18.86 11.98
C ILE A 56 -2.48 19.01 13.40
N MET A 57 -2.54 17.91 14.16
CA MET A 57 -3.14 17.91 15.50
C MET A 57 -2.29 18.64 16.54
N TYR A 58 -0.96 18.56 16.42
CA TYR A 58 -0.03 19.07 17.43
C TYR A 58 0.81 20.26 16.95
N GLY A 59 0.50 20.83 15.78
CA GLY A 59 1.17 22.02 15.25
C GLY A 59 2.58 21.77 14.68
N GLY A 60 2.85 20.55 14.20
CA GLY A 60 4.11 20.19 13.56
C GLY A 60 4.30 20.83 12.18
N SER A 61 5.56 21.02 11.79
CA SER A 61 5.94 21.61 10.50
C SER A 61 6.14 20.57 9.39
N GLY A 62 6.03 20.99 8.13
CA GLY A 62 6.37 20.14 6.98
C GLY A 62 5.26 19.20 6.53
N THR A 63 4.03 19.42 6.99
CA THR A 63 2.83 18.66 6.58
C THR A 63 2.69 18.62 5.06
N THR A 64 2.86 19.76 4.37
CA THR A 64 2.80 19.83 2.90
C THR A 64 3.77 18.84 2.23
N THR A 65 5.00 18.75 2.71
CA THR A 65 6.00 17.81 2.18
C THR A 65 5.59 16.35 2.41
N LEU A 66 5.00 16.04 3.58
CA LEU A 66 4.48 14.71 3.88
C LEU A 66 3.33 14.33 2.93
N TRP A 67 2.39 15.24 2.70
CA TRP A 67 1.30 15.07 1.73
C TRP A 67 1.83 14.88 0.31
N THR A 68 2.83 15.66 -0.12
CA THR A 68 3.44 15.50 -1.44
C THR A 68 4.07 14.11 -1.60
N LYS A 69 4.82 13.64 -0.60
CA LYS A 69 5.41 12.29 -0.62
C LYS A 69 4.35 11.20 -0.63
N LEU A 70 3.28 11.36 0.15
CA LEU A 70 2.14 10.44 0.17
C LEU A 70 1.47 10.36 -1.21
N ILE A 71 1.18 11.49 -1.84
CA ILE A 71 0.56 11.55 -3.17
C ILE A 71 1.46 10.87 -4.21
N LEU A 72 2.77 11.10 -4.17
CA LEU A 72 3.71 10.44 -5.08
C LEU A 72 3.69 8.91 -4.93
N ILE A 73 3.64 8.40 -3.70
CA ILE A 73 3.54 6.96 -3.43
C ILE A 73 2.21 6.41 -3.98
N ILE A 74 1.10 7.12 -3.76
CA ILE A 74 -0.22 6.71 -4.26
C ILE A 74 -0.22 6.65 -5.78
N ILE A 75 0.31 7.68 -6.46
CA ILE A 75 0.41 7.70 -7.92
C ILE A 75 1.27 6.54 -8.42
N ALA A 76 2.42 6.28 -7.80
CA ALA A 76 3.27 5.15 -8.15
C ALA A 76 2.54 3.81 -8.01
N LEU A 77 1.79 3.61 -6.92
CA LEU A 77 0.99 2.41 -6.70
C LEU A 77 -0.13 2.25 -7.74
N ILE A 78 -0.79 3.35 -8.12
CA ILE A 78 -1.82 3.35 -9.17
C ILE A 78 -1.22 2.95 -10.52
N VAL A 79 -0.08 3.55 -10.91
CA VAL A 79 0.62 3.22 -12.16
C VAL A 79 1.00 1.74 -12.20
N ILE A 80 1.59 1.22 -11.11
CA ILE A 80 1.94 -0.20 -11.00
C ILE A 80 0.68 -1.07 -11.18
N ASN A 81 -0.42 -0.70 -10.52
CA ASN A 81 -1.68 -1.45 -10.63
C ASN A 81 -2.23 -1.45 -12.06
N LEU A 82 -2.22 -0.29 -12.72
CA LEU A 82 -2.68 -0.14 -14.11
C LEU A 82 -1.84 -0.96 -15.09
N VAL A 83 -0.51 -0.94 -14.95
CA VAL A 83 0.40 -1.76 -15.78
C VAL A 83 0.07 -3.24 -15.62
N ILE A 84 -0.08 -3.69 -14.38
CA ILE A 84 -0.40 -5.09 -14.10
C ILE A 84 -1.77 -5.49 -14.67
N VAL A 85 -2.80 -4.65 -14.51
CA VAL A 85 -4.14 -4.90 -15.05
C VAL A 85 -4.12 -4.94 -16.58
N SER A 86 -3.38 -4.03 -17.22
CA SER A 86 -3.22 -3.98 -18.68
C SER A 86 -2.57 -5.25 -19.22
N LEU A 87 -1.51 -5.74 -18.57
CA LEU A 87 -0.84 -6.99 -18.95
C LEU A 87 -1.75 -8.22 -18.78
N LYS A 88 -2.59 -8.24 -17.74
CA LYS A 88 -3.50 -9.37 -17.46
C LYS A 88 -4.66 -9.47 -18.45
N ARG A 89 -5.07 -8.34 -19.06
CA ARG A 89 -6.13 -8.26 -20.08
C ARG A 89 -5.79 -8.97 -21.39
N ASN A 90 -4.53 -9.33 -21.62
CA ASN A 90 -4.07 -10.11 -22.78
C ASN A 90 -4.23 -11.65 -22.63
N LYS A 91 -4.79 -12.15 -21.52
CA LYS A 91 -5.28 -13.53 -21.45
C LYS A 91 -6.79 -13.52 -21.69
N PRO A 92 -7.29 -13.84 -22.90
CA PRO A 92 -8.72 -13.97 -23.10
C PRO A 92 -9.26 -15.00 -22.11
N PHE A 93 -10.34 -14.64 -21.44
CA PHE A 93 -11.14 -15.52 -20.60
C PHE A 93 -11.87 -16.53 -21.52
N ALA A 94 -11.10 -17.42 -22.14
CA ALA A 94 -11.62 -18.40 -23.08
C ALA A 94 -11.90 -19.72 -22.35
N THR A 95 -13.19 -20.11 -22.44
CA THR A 95 -13.69 -21.49 -22.52
C THR A 95 -13.90 -22.25 -21.22
N ASN A 96 -15.09 -22.08 -20.61
CA ASN A 96 -15.70 -23.07 -19.69
C ASN A 96 -17.23 -23.16 -19.85
N PHE A 97 -17.75 -23.14 -21.08
CA PHE A 97 -19.19 -23.36 -21.34
C PHE A 97 -19.48 -24.29 -22.53
N GLN A 98 -18.52 -25.12 -22.98
CA GLN A 98 -18.73 -26.08 -24.07
C GLN A 98 -18.76 -27.56 -23.65
N ALA A 99 -18.78 -27.88 -22.35
CA ALA A 99 -18.82 -29.27 -21.85
C ALA A 99 -20.15 -29.66 -21.18
N ALA A 100 -21.26 -29.06 -21.59
CA ALA A 100 -22.60 -29.50 -21.21
C ALA A 100 -23.52 -29.45 -22.45
N LYS A 101 -23.30 -30.38 -23.37
CA LYS A 101 -24.28 -30.79 -24.37
C LYS A 101 -24.37 -32.30 -24.35
#